data_AF-A0A961PWW7-F1
#
_entry.id   AF-A0A961PWW7-F1
#
_cell.length_a   1.000
_cell.length_b   1.000
_cell.length_c   1.000
_cell.angle_alpha   90.00
_cell.angle_beta   90.00
_cell.angle_gamma   90.00
#
_symmetry.space_group_name_H-M   'P 1'
#
loop_
_entity.id
_entity.type
_entity.pdbx_description
1 polymer ?
#
loop_
_entity_poly.entity_id
_entity_poly.type
_entity_poly.pdbx_seq_one_letter_code
_entity_poly.pdbx_strand_id
1 'polypeptide(L)'
;MARLLEGYRPPPGIADELLDPEGKIRPAWRGFIQHFAGLGPEERARRFARGDQYLRDAGVFFRQYGEGSSVERAWPLAHVPMLLAEEELRRISDGLRQRADLLEALAADLYGPNRLVAGGHLPASLIARSREWLRPLVGVAPRGGHYLHFLAFE
;
A
#
# COMPACT_ATOMS: atom_id res chain seq x y z
N MET A 1 18.73 13.76 19.83
CA MET A 1 17.55 12.87 19.93
C MET A 1 16.41 13.53 20.71
N ALA A 2 16.61 13.87 21.99
CA ALA A 2 15.54 14.29 22.91
C ALA A 2 14.68 15.47 22.40
N ARG A 3 15.30 16.47 21.76
CA ARG A 3 14.60 17.68 21.27
C ARG A 3 13.71 17.46 20.04
N LEU A 4 13.94 16.40 19.26
CA LEU A 4 13.15 16.14 18.03
C LEU A 4 11.78 15.55 18.35
N LEU A 5 11.73 14.67 19.34
CA LEU A 5 10.50 13.97 19.77
C LEU A 5 9.88 14.63 21.00
N GLU A 6 10.35 15.84 21.34
CA GLU A 6 9.81 16.62 22.43
C GLU A 6 8.37 17.03 22.08
N GLY A 7 7.40 16.43 22.78
CA GLY A 7 5.97 16.61 22.49
C GLY A 7 5.34 15.56 21.57
N TYR A 8 6.10 14.60 21.03
CA TYR A 8 5.52 13.50 20.26
C TYR A 8 4.71 12.57 21.18
N ARG A 9 3.41 12.46 20.94
CA ARG A 9 2.48 11.63 21.72
C ARG A 9 1.58 10.85 20.77
N PRO A 10 1.73 9.51 20.70
CA PRO A 10 0.80 8.69 19.95
C PRO A 10 -0.63 8.84 20.48
N PRO A 11 -1.65 8.79 19.60
CA PRO A 11 -3.03 8.76 20.05
C PRO A 11 -3.31 7.52 20.92
N PRO A 12 -4.09 7.65 22.01
CA PRO A 12 -4.39 6.52 22.88
C PRO A 12 -5.16 5.43 22.13
N GLY A 13 -4.73 4.17 22.30
CA GLY A 13 -5.38 3.01 21.68
C GLY A 13 -5.05 2.79 20.21
N ILE A 14 -4.15 3.59 19.62
CA ILE A 14 -3.69 3.42 18.22
C ILE A 14 -2.24 2.95 18.24
N ALA A 15 -1.93 1.94 17.42
CA ALA A 15 -0.56 1.48 17.24
C ALA A 15 0.28 2.58 16.56
N ASP A 16 1.46 2.86 17.11
CA ASP A 16 2.39 3.84 16.56
C ASP A 16 3.51 3.15 15.78
N GLU A 17 3.86 3.73 14.63
CA GLU A 17 4.92 3.21 13.76
C GLU A 17 6.32 3.58 14.25
N LEU A 18 6.48 4.65 15.03
CA LEU A 18 7.77 5.11 15.54
C LEU A 18 8.07 4.51 16.93
N LEU A 19 7.07 4.50 17.81
CA LEU A 19 7.16 4.04 19.19
C LEU A 19 6.52 2.65 19.35
N ASP A 20 7.17 1.79 20.15
CA ASP A 20 6.59 0.53 20.62
C ASP A 20 5.56 0.77 21.75
N PRO A 21 4.79 -0.25 22.17
CA PRO A 21 3.82 -0.12 23.26
C PRO A 21 4.42 0.35 24.59
N GLU A 22 5.72 0.15 24.80
CA GLU A 22 6.47 0.63 25.96
C GLU A 22 6.96 2.08 25.82
N GLY A 23 6.66 2.74 24.69
CA GLY A 23 7.02 4.12 24.41
C GLY A 23 8.46 4.31 23.94
N LYS A 24 9.17 3.25 23.54
CA LYS A 24 10.54 3.30 23.04
C LYS A 24 10.56 3.34 21.52
N ILE A 25 11.60 3.96 20.95
CA ILE A 25 11.78 4.01 19.49
C ILE A 25 12.03 2.60 18.95
N ARG A 26 11.19 2.17 18.01
CA ARG A 26 11.32 0.89 17.31
C ARG A 26 12.68 0.78 16.61
N PRO A 27 13.30 -0.41 16.56
CA PRO A 27 14.63 -0.60 15.99
C PRO A 27 14.81 -0.03 14.58
N ALA A 28 13.83 -0.24 13.68
CA ALA A 28 13.85 0.24 12.30
C ALA A 28 14.03 1.78 12.20
N TRP A 29 13.52 2.52 13.20
CA TRP A 29 13.58 3.97 13.23
C TRP A 29 14.85 4.54 13.85
N ARG A 30 15.62 3.76 14.62
CA ARG A 30 16.74 4.28 15.41
C ARG A 30 17.80 4.99 14.57
N GLY A 31 18.23 4.34 13.48
CA GLY A 31 19.25 4.90 12.58
C GLY A 31 18.78 6.18 11.90
N PHE A 32 17.54 6.18 11.41
CA PHE A 32 16.94 7.35 10.78
C PHE A 32 16.80 8.52 11.77
N ILE A 33 16.24 8.27 12.96
CA ILE A 33 16.03 9.32 13.96
C ILE A 33 17.36 9.86 14.48
N GLN A 34 18.38 9.01 14.66
CA GLN A 34 19.73 9.46 15.04
C GLN A 34 20.32 10.41 14.01
N HIS A 35 20.27 10.04 12.73
CA HIS A 35 20.74 10.87 11.62
C HIS A 35 19.94 12.17 11.52
N PHE A 36 18.61 12.07 11.49
CA PHE A 36 17.71 13.20 11.29
C PHE A 36 17.74 14.19 12.46
N ALA A 37 17.91 13.72 13.69
CA ALA A 37 18.10 14.56 14.87
C ALA A 37 19.48 15.22 14.91
N GLY A 38 20.49 14.65 14.23
CA GLY A 38 21.81 15.25 14.06
C GLY A 38 21.85 16.41 13.06
N LEU A 39 20.86 16.50 12.16
CA LEU A 39 20.72 17.62 11.24
C LEU A 39 20.25 18.89 11.98
N GLY A 40 20.78 20.05 11.60
CA GLY A 40 20.24 21.34 12.04
C GLY A 40 18.85 21.61 11.43
N PRO A 41 18.02 22.49 12.03
CA PRO A 41 16.72 22.86 11.47
C PRO A 41 16.80 23.37 10.03
N GLU A 42 17.80 24.21 9.72
CA GLU A 42 18.02 24.76 8.38
C GLU A 42 18.35 23.68 7.35
N GLU A 43 19.17 22.70 7.72
CA GLU A 43 19.56 21.61 6.84
C GLU A 43 18.37 20.67 6.56
N ARG A 44 17.52 20.41 7.56
CA ARG A 44 16.26 19.69 7.34
C ARG A 44 15.35 20.42 6.36
N ALA A 45 15.13 21.72 6.58
CA ALA A 45 14.30 22.54 5.69
C ALA A 45 14.84 22.56 4.25
N ARG A 46 16.17 22.69 4.10
CA ARG A 46 16.85 22.63 2.80
C ARG A 46 16.62 21.30 2.09
N ARG A 47 16.72 20.17 2.80
CA ARG A 47 16.47 18.84 2.23
C ARG A 47 15.02 18.64 1.81
N PHE A 48 14.06 19.12 2.62
CA PHE A 48 12.64 19.05 2.29
C PHE A 48 12.32 19.88 1.04
N ALA A 49 12.79 21.13 0.98
CA ALA A 49 12.62 21.99 -0.18
C ALA A 49 13.25 21.39 -1.46
N ARG A 50 14.39 20.68 -1.32
CA ARG A 50 15.01 19.95 -2.42
C ARG A 50 14.14 18.79 -2.91
N GLY A 51 13.49 18.05 -2.02
CA GLY A 51 12.53 17.00 -2.37
C GLY A 51 11.34 17.55 -3.15
N ASP A 52 10.78 18.68 -2.69
CA ASP A 52 9.68 19.35 -3.38
C ASP A 52 10.09 19.85 -4.76
N GLN A 53 11.29 20.43 -4.88
CA GLN A 53 11.82 20.90 -6.15
C GLN A 53 12.01 19.74 -7.13
N TYR A 54 12.55 18.61 -6.66
CA TYR A 54 12.74 17.43 -7.48
C TYR A 54 11.42 16.92 -8.08
N LEU A 55 10.34 16.84 -7.29
CA LEU A 55 9.04 16.41 -7.81
C LEU A 55 8.46 17.38 -8.85
N ARG A 56 8.65 18.69 -8.65
CA ARG A 56 8.25 19.70 -9.63
C ARG A 56 9.03 19.54 -10.94
N ASP A 57 10.34 19.37 -10.85
CA ASP A 57 11.22 19.25 -12.03
C ASP A 57 11.00 17.93 -12.77
N ALA A 58 10.66 16.85 -12.06
CA ALA A 58 10.31 15.55 -12.64
C ALA A 58 8.91 15.53 -13.29
N GLY A 59 8.16 16.64 -13.22
CA GLY A 59 6.81 16.73 -13.80
C GLY A 59 5.78 15.88 -13.08
N VAL A 60 6.02 15.51 -11.81
CA VAL A 60 5.10 14.69 -11.02
C VAL A 60 4.01 15.59 -10.44
N PHE A 61 2.91 15.70 -11.19
CA PHE A 61 1.71 16.43 -10.79
C PHE A 61 0.53 15.46 -10.67
N PHE A 62 -0.39 15.73 -9.74
CA PHE A 62 -1.69 15.06 -9.73
C PHE A 62 -2.75 16.01 -10.24
N ARG A 63 -3.64 15.51 -11.09
CA ARG A 63 -4.77 16.28 -11.61
C ARG A 63 -5.95 16.15 -10.66
N GLN A 64 -6.37 17.28 -10.10
CA GLN A 64 -7.66 17.35 -9.43
C GLN A 64 -8.71 17.72 -10.47
N TYR A 65 -9.62 16.80 -10.76
CA TYR A 65 -10.78 17.07 -11.61
C TYR A 65 -11.86 17.72 -10.75
N GLY A 66 -12.13 19.00 -10.98
CA GLY A 66 -13.28 19.73 -10.43
C GLY A 66 -14.29 20.10 -11.51
N GLU A 67 -15.45 20.61 -11.11
CA GLU A 67 -16.52 21.11 -12.00
C GLU A 67 -16.03 22.30 -12.83
N GLY A 68 -15.37 22.03 -13.96
CA GLY A 68 -15.08 23.02 -15.01
C GLY A 68 -13.62 23.43 -15.21
N SER A 69 -12.68 22.99 -14.37
CA SER A 69 -11.24 23.18 -14.66
C SER A 69 -10.36 22.08 -14.06
N SER A 70 -9.37 21.63 -14.83
CA SER A 70 -8.28 20.79 -14.31
C SER A 70 -7.20 21.70 -13.75
N VAL A 71 -7.05 21.73 -12.43
CA VAL A 71 -5.94 22.43 -11.78
C VAL A 71 -4.83 21.41 -11.53
N GLU A 72 -3.67 21.63 -12.15
CA GLU A 72 -2.46 20.85 -11.82
C GLU A 72 -1.98 21.26 -10.42
N ARG A 73 -1.85 20.28 -9.53
CA ARG A 73 -1.31 20.48 -8.18
C ARG A 73 -0.02 19.69 -8.01
N ALA A 74 0.89 20.26 -7.22
CA ALA A 74 2.10 19.57 -6.79
C ALA A 74 1.72 18.28 -6.04
N TRP A 75 2.41 17.18 -6.35
CA TRP A 75 2.23 15.92 -5.65
C TRP A 75 2.53 16.06 -4.15
N PRO A 76 1.62 15.64 -3.25
CA PRO A 76 1.87 15.72 -1.81
C PRO A 76 2.95 14.70 -1.42
N LEU A 77 4.13 15.20 -1.04
CA LEU A 77 5.24 14.37 -0.58
C LEU A 77 5.26 14.32 0.95
N ALA A 78 5.28 13.11 1.51
CA ALA A 78 5.69 12.91 2.89
C ALA A 78 7.23 12.90 2.95
N HIS A 79 7.84 13.95 3.50
CA HIS A 79 9.32 14.04 3.56
C HIS A 79 9.95 13.07 4.56
N VAL A 80 9.19 12.61 5.55
CA VAL A 80 9.60 11.57 6.48
C VAL A 80 9.06 10.24 5.95
N PRO A 81 9.92 9.26 5.63
CA PRO A 81 9.49 7.99 5.09
C PRO A 81 8.78 7.16 6.16
N MET A 82 7.89 6.26 5.73
CA MET A 82 7.45 5.16 6.57
C MET A 82 8.51 4.06 6.54
N LEU A 83 9.09 3.73 7.69
CA LEU A 83 10.12 2.69 7.80
C LEU A 83 9.49 1.39 8.27
N LEU A 84 9.66 0.34 7.46
CA LEU A 84 9.25 -1.03 7.77
C LEU A 84 10.49 -1.88 8.01
N ALA A 85 10.43 -2.75 9.02
CA ALA A 85 11.50 -3.72 9.24
C ALA A 85 11.53 -4.75 8.10
N GLU A 86 12.70 -5.29 7.78
CA GLU A 86 12.84 -6.27 6.71
C GLU A 86 12.00 -7.53 6.96
N GLU A 87 11.97 -8.04 8.19
CA GLU A 87 11.17 -9.21 8.56
C GLU A 87 9.66 -8.94 8.49
N GLU A 88 9.25 -7.69 8.70
CA GLU A 88 7.87 -7.27 8.54
C GLU A 88 7.49 -7.22 7.07
N LEU A 89 8.29 -6.54 6.25
CA LEU A 89 8.07 -6.47 4.81
C LEU A 89 8.06 -7.87 4.17
N ARG A 90 8.93 -8.78 4.62
CA ARG A 90 8.94 -10.18 4.17
C ARG A 90 7.64 -10.89 4.50
N ARG A 91 7.15 -10.79 5.75
CA ARG A 91 5.88 -11.40 6.16
C ARG A 91 4.68 -10.85 5.38
N ILE A 92 4.64 -9.53 5.17
CA ILE A 92 3.62 -8.90 4.32
C ILE A 92 3.71 -9.46 2.91
N SER A 93 4.90 -9.44 2.30
CA SER A 93 5.12 -9.92 0.93
C SER A 93 4.69 -11.38 0.75
N ASP A 94 5.02 -12.25 1.69
CA ASP A 94 4.63 -13.67 1.64
C ASP A 94 3.11 -13.83 1.77
N GLY A 95 2.47 -13.05 2.64
CA GLY A 95 1.02 -13.01 2.77
C GLY A 95 0.30 -12.45 1.54
N LEU A 96 0.91 -11.50 0.82
CA LEU A 96 0.38 -10.97 -0.44
C LEU A 96 0.50 -11.98 -1.56
N ARG A 97 1.62 -12.69 -1.68
CA ARG A 97 1.80 -13.78 -2.64
C ARG A 97 0.78 -14.89 -2.43
N GLN A 98 0.61 -15.35 -1.18
CA GLN A 98 -0.39 -16.35 -0.84
C GLN A 98 -1.80 -15.91 -1.26
N ARG A 99 -2.16 -14.65 -1.03
CA ARG A 99 -3.47 -14.10 -1.44
C ARG A 99 -3.59 -14.03 -2.96
N ALA A 100 -2.55 -13.63 -3.67
CA ALA A 100 -2.54 -13.62 -5.13
C ALA A 100 -2.77 -15.02 -5.71
N ASP A 101 -2.06 -16.03 -5.20
CA ASP A 101 -2.23 -17.42 -5.62
C ASP A 101 -3.64 -17.94 -5.33
N LEU A 102 -4.19 -17.60 -4.16
CA LEU A 102 -5.57 -17.95 -3.80
C LEU A 102 -6.59 -17.32 -4.75
N LEU A 103 -6.44 -16.02 -5.06
CA LEU A 103 -7.35 -15.31 -5.94
C LEU A 103 -7.25 -15.82 -7.39
N GLU A 104 -6.06 -16.16 -7.85
CA GLU A 104 -5.83 -16.78 -9.16
C GLU A 104 -6.51 -18.15 -9.24
N ALA A 105 -6.31 -19.00 -8.24
CA ALA A 105 -6.95 -20.31 -8.17
C ALA A 105 -8.49 -20.19 -8.09
N LEU A 106 -8.99 -19.20 -7.35
CA LEU A 106 -10.42 -18.90 -7.28
C LEU A 106 -10.98 -18.48 -8.64
N ALA A 107 -10.31 -17.57 -9.35
CA ALA A 107 -10.71 -17.15 -10.69
C ALA A 107 -10.73 -18.33 -11.67
N ALA A 108 -9.68 -19.16 -11.65
CA ALA A 108 -9.58 -20.35 -12.48
C ALA A 108 -10.67 -21.40 -12.18
N ASP A 109 -11.03 -21.59 -10.91
CA ASP A 109 -12.14 -22.47 -10.54
C ASP A 109 -13.47 -21.90 -11.05
N LEU A 110 -13.78 -20.65 -10.74
CA LEU A 110 -15.07 -20.03 -11.06
C LEU A 110 -15.31 -19.95 -12.58
N TYR A 111 -14.31 -19.54 -13.35
CA TYR A 111 -14.41 -19.47 -14.82
C TYR A 111 -14.18 -20.83 -15.49
N GLY A 112 -13.76 -21.86 -14.76
CA GLY A 112 -13.52 -23.21 -15.27
C GLY A 112 -14.47 -24.24 -14.65
N PRO A 113 -13.96 -25.19 -13.85
CA PRO A 113 -14.72 -26.35 -13.38
C PRO A 113 -15.78 -26.05 -12.30
N ASN A 114 -15.75 -24.86 -11.70
CA ASN A 114 -16.71 -24.36 -10.71
C ASN A 114 -16.93 -25.31 -9.51
N ARG A 115 -15.84 -25.90 -9.01
CA ARG A 115 -15.87 -26.92 -7.96
C ARG A 115 -16.24 -26.33 -6.61
N LEU A 116 -15.83 -25.10 -6.32
CA LEU A 116 -16.12 -24.44 -5.05
C LEU A 116 -17.63 -24.20 -4.88
N VAL A 117 -18.34 -23.85 -5.95
CA VAL A 117 -19.80 -23.72 -5.92
C VAL A 117 -20.47 -25.10 -5.90
N ALA A 118 -20.03 -26.02 -6.76
CA ALA A 118 -20.61 -27.37 -6.82
C ALA A 118 -20.45 -28.13 -5.49
N GLY A 119 -19.35 -27.92 -4.77
CA GLY A 119 -19.07 -28.47 -3.45
C GLY A 119 -19.68 -27.70 -2.27
N GLY A 120 -20.39 -26.60 -2.53
CA GLY A 120 -21.05 -25.80 -1.49
C GLY A 120 -20.12 -24.93 -0.65
N HIS A 121 -18.85 -24.79 -1.02
CA HIS A 121 -17.90 -23.88 -0.35
C HIS A 121 -18.18 -22.41 -0.67
N LEU A 122 -18.76 -22.13 -1.84
CA LEU A 122 -19.21 -20.80 -2.24
C LEU A 122 -20.68 -20.82 -2.66
N PRO A 123 -21.54 -19.92 -2.12
CA PRO A 123 -22.90 -19.79 -2.60
C PRO A 123 -22.93 -19.35 -4.07
N ALA A 124 -23.64 -20.08 -4.92
CA ALA A 124 -23.79 -19.74 -6.34
C ALA A 124 -24.32 -18.31 -6.55
N SER A 125 -25.18 -17.85 -5.65
CA SER A 125 -25.78 -16.51 -5.68
C SER A 125 -24.76 -15.39 -5.50
N LEU A 126 -23.64 -15.63 -4.81
CA LEU A 126 -22.57 -14.65 -4.62
C LEU A 126 -21.93 -14.28 -5.95
N ILE A 127 -21.72 -15.27 -6.82
CA ILE A 127 -21.10 -15.09 -8.13
C ILE A 127 -22.14 -14.65 -9.16
N ALA A 128 -23.25 -15.39 -9.26
CA ALA A 128 -24.24 -15.20 -10.33
C ALA A 128 -24.96 -13.85 -10.30
N ARG A 129 -24.98 -13.17 -9.14
CA ARG A 129 -25.56 -11.83 -8.95
C ARG A 129 -24.54 -10.70 -9.00
N SER A 130 -23.23 -11.01 -9.05
CA SER A 130 -22.21 -9.98 -9.20
C SER A 130 -22.31 -9.32 -10.57
N ARG A 131 -22.26 -7.98 -10.62
CA ARG A 131 -22.21 -7.23 -11.87
C ARG A 131 -20.88 -7.39 -12.60
N GLU A 132 -19.83 -7.72 -11.86
CA GLU A 132 -18.48 -7.93 -12.37
C GLU A 132 -18.27 -9.36 -12.91
N TRP A 133 -19.28 -10.24 -12.79
CA TRP A 133 -19.19 -11.60 -13.29
C TRP A 133 -19.38 -11.68 -14.81
N LEU A 134 -18.31 -12.03 -15.52
CA LEU A 134 -18.31 -12.08 -16.98
C LEU A 134 -18.73 -13.47 -17.48
N ARG A 135 -20.04 -13.78 -17.43
CA ARG A 135 -20.61 -15.06 -17.91
C ARG A 135 -20.06 -15.55 -19.26
N PRO A 136 -19.82 -14.70 -20.29
CA PRO A 136 -19.29 -15.15 -21.57
C PRO A 136 -17.86 -15.73 -21.51
N LEU A 137 -17.11 -15.50 -20.43
CA LEU A 137 -15.75 -16.01 -20.26
C LEU A 137 -15.69 -17.39 -19.59
N VAL A 138 -16.82 -17.96 -19.18
CA VAL A 138 -16.85 -19.31 -18.59
C VAL A 138 -16.40 -20.33 -19.63
N GLY A 139 -15.43 -21.17 -19.26
CA GLY A 139 -14.79 -22.16 -20.14
C GLY A 139 -13.69 -21.58 -21.04
N VAL A 140 -13.46 -20.27 -21.02
CA VAL A 140 -12.39 -19.64 -21.81
C VAL A 140 -11.09 -19.69 -21.02
N ALA A 141 -10.09 -20.39 -21.57
CA ALA A 141 -8.74 -20.41 -21.00
C ALA A 141 -7.98 -19.13 -21.38
N PRO A 142 -7.40 -18.40 -20.42
CA PRO A 142 -6.62 -17.20 -20.71
C PRO A 142 -5.36 -17.54 -21.49
N ARG A 143 -4.98 -16.64 -22.41
CA ARG A 143 -3.69 -16.73 -23.10
C ARG A 143 -2.57 -16.52 -22.08
N GLY A 144 -1.70 -17.52 -21.93
CA GLY A 144 -0.62 -17.48 -20.94
C GLY A 144 -0.97 -18.14 -19.60
N GLY A 145 -2.19 -18.68 -19.45
CA GLY A 145 -2.55 -19.55 -18.33
C GLY A 145 -2.83 -18.84 -16.99
N HIS A 146 -2.89 -17.51 -16.98
CA HIS A 146 -3.19 -16.71 -15.79
C HIS A 146 -4.41 -15.81 -16.01
N TYR A 147 -5.32 -15.78 -15.05
CA TYR A 147 -6.49 -14.89 -15.07
C TYR A 147 -6.16 -13.51 -14.52
N LEU A 148 -5.28 -13.44 -13.50
CA LEU A 148 -4.91 -12.22 -12.80
C LEU A 148 -3.45 -11.87 -13.11
N HIS A 149 -3.24 -10.77 -13.82
CA HIS A 149 -1.89 -10.29 -14.18
C HIS A 149 -1.37 -9.20 -13.24
N PHE A 150 -2.27 -8.45 -12.62
CA PHE A 150 -1.93 -7.37 -11.72
C PHE A 150 -2.92 -7.36 -10.54
N LEU A 151 -2.36 -7.25 -9.34
CA LEU A 151 -3.08 -7.21 -8.09
C LEU A 151 -2.48 -6.10 -7.24
N ALA A 152 -3.36 -5.25 -6.71
CA ALA A 152 -3.02 -4.27 -5.70
C ALA A 152 -3.84 -4.57 -4.44
N PHE A 153 -3.20 -4.46 -3.29
CA PHE A 153 -3.81 -4.66 -1.99
C PHE A 153 -3.67 -3.36 -1.21
N GLU A 154 -4.77 -2.95 -0.58
CA GLU A 154 -4.82 -1.82 0.36
C GLU A 154 -4.52 -2.30 1.78
#